data_AF-A0A3D5J7H0-F1
#
_entry.id   AF-A0A3D5J7H0-F1
#
_cell.length_a   1.000
_cell.length_b   1.000
_cell.length_c   1.000
_cell.angle_alpha   90.00
_cell.angle_beta   90.00
_cell.angle_gamma   90.00
#
_symmetry.space_group_name_H-M   'P 1'
#
loop_
_entity.id
_entity.type
_entity.pdbx_description
1 polymer ?
#
loop_
_entity_poly.entity_id
_entity_poly.type
_entity_poly.pdbx_seq_one_letter_code
_entity_poly.pdbx_strand_id
1 'polypeptide(L)'
;MNDFSKLHRICTYLAMFPPNLANYFINRFSQKGDLVVDPFCGRGTTPLEAYLLGRNAIGSDLNPLAVRLSRGKLNAPKDIDGMVNVMKRVQELEDKFTLKKTQYSKEAKRIRRRSEKSPSVGVVFGKNVLEQLLFLQNELISSETKNPVDPFLISIILHSMHGSSDSYFSVPMPNTFSMSPKYIKEYVKNEGLKYPSRNVFAILREKAAVALYSAEE
;
A
#
# COMPACT_ATOMS: atom_id res chain seq x y z
N MET A 1 -3.20 15.09 24.04
CA MET A 1 -2.19 14.80 23.01
C MET A 1 -2.84 15.11 21.68
N ASN A 2 -2.22 15.87 20.78
CA ASN A 2 -2.75 16.03 19.42
C ASN A 2 -2.82 14.65 18.79
N ASP A 3 -4.01 14.21 18.37
CA ASP A 3 -4.15 12.99 17.59
C ASP A 3 -3.68 13.31 16.16
N PHE A 4 -2.56 12.72 15.75
CA PHE A 4 -2.01 12.93 14.42
C PHE A 4 -2.70 12.02 13.42
N SER A 5 -2.75 12.44 12.16
CA SER A 5 -3.39 11.65 11.10
C SER A 5 -2.93 10.18 11.11
N LYS A 6 -3.89 9.26 11.19
CA LYS A 6 -3.60 7.81 11.17
C LYS A 6 -3.00 7.36 9.84
N LEU A 7 -2.99 8.21 8.80
CA LEU A 7 -2.23 8.00 7.56
C LEU A 7 -0.72 7.81 7.82
N HIS A 8 -0.19 8.36 8.91
CA HIS A 8 1.17 8.09 9.36
C HIS A 8 1.39 6.62 9.76
N ARG A 9 0.35 5.80 9.90
CA ARG A 9 0.47 4.36 10.21
C ARG A 9 0.47 3.47 8.97
N ILE A 10 0.19 4.03 7.78
CA ILE A 10 0.25 3.28 6.52
C ILE A 10 1.68 2.84 6.26
N CYS A 11 1.89 1.51 6.24
CA CYS A 11 3.14 0.80 5.96
C CYS A 11 4.32 1.18 6.87
N THR A 12 4.87 0.21 7.60
CA THR A 12 6.10 0.39 8.38
C THR A 12 7.28 0.66 7.46
N TYR A 13 8.15 1.59 7.83
CA TYR A 13 9.37 1.93 7.11
C TYR A 13 10.51 2.14 8.11
N LEU A 14 11.76 1.97 7.69
CA LEU A 14 12.90 2.16 8.60
C LEU A 14 13.22 3.65 8.76
N ALA A 15 13.84 4.00 9.90
CA ALA A 15 14.36 5.34 10.19
C ALA A 15 13.33 6.49 10.01
N MET A 16 12.16 6.35 10.65
CA MET A 16 11.10 7.36 10.62
C MET A 16 11.19 8.27 11.85
N PHE A 17 10.98 9.57 11.67
CA PHE A 17 10.76 10.49 12.79
C PHE A 17 9.25 10.65 13.08
N PRO A 18 8.87 11.03 14.32
CA PRO A 18 7.47 11.14 14.70
C PRO A 18 6.80 12.41 14.11
N PRO A 19 5.50 12.38 13.75
CA PRO A 19 4.82 13.49 13.08
C PRO A 19 4.88 14.83 13.81
N ASN A 20 4.86 14.81 15.15
CA ASN A 20 4.96 16.00 15.98
C ASN A 20 6.23 16.82 15.74
N LEU A 21 7.33 16.16 15.37
CA LEU A 21 8.59 16.84 15.06
C LEU A 21 8.43 17.69 13.80
N ALA A 22 7.96 17.10 12.70
CA ALA A 22 7.69 17.84 11.46
C ALA A 22 6.64 18.94 11.68
N ASN A 23 5.55 18.63 12.38
CA ASN A 23 4.50 19.59 12.69
C ASN A 23 5.04 20.84 13.40
N TYR A 24 5.88 20.65 14.42
CA TYR A 24 6.50 21.74 15.17
C TYR A 24 7.35 22.63 14.26
N PHE A 25 8.26 22.05 13.48
CA PHE A 25 9.14 22.81 12.60
C PHE A 25 8.38 23.54 11.49
N ILE A 26 7.39 22.88 10.86
CA ILE A 26 6.57 23.49 9.81
C ILE A 26 5.79 24.67 10.37
N ASN A 27 5.13 24.54 11.52
CA ASN A 27 4.40 25.65 12.13
C ASN A 27 5.31 26.80 12.59
N ARG A 28 6.51 26.48 13.08
CA ARG A 28 7.48 27.48 13.56
C ARG A 28 8.10 28.30 12.43
N PHE A 29 8.32 27.70 11.26
CA PHE A 29 9.16 28.26 10.20
C PHE A 29 8.46 28.46 8.84
N SER A 30 7.14 28.26 8.76
CA SER A 30 6.36 28.52 7.54
C SER A 30 4.95 29.05 7.85
N GLN A 31 4.32 29.70 6.89
CA GLN A 31 2.93 30.14 6.91
C GLN A 31 2.06 29.29 6.00
N LYS A 32 0.73 29.38 6.15
CA LYS A 32 -0.20 28.71 5.22
C LYS A 32 0.07 29.19 3.79
N GLY A 33 0.07 28.27 2.83
CA GLY A 33 0.41 28.53 1.43
C GLY A 33 1.90 28.46 1.09
N ASP A 34 2.80 28.51 2.08
CA ASP A 34 4.24 28.36 1.83
C ASP A 34 4.58 26.97 1.27
N LEU A 35 5.72 26.87 0.59
CA LEU A 35 6.27 25.62 0.09
C LEU A 35 7.25 25.00 1.10
N VAL A 36 6.96 23.77 1.50
CA VAL A 36 7.86 22.93 2.30
C VAL A 36 8.48 21.86 1.40
N VAL A 37 9.81 21.74 1.42
CA VAL A 37 10.55 20.77 0.61
C VAL A 37 11.30 19.80 1.51
N ASP A 38 11.13 18.50 1.26
CA ASP A 38 11.88 17.43 1.92
C ASP A 38 12.55 16.52 0.87
N PRO A 39 13.88 16.64 0.65
CA PRO A 39 14.59 15.88 -0.37
C PRO A 39 14.84 14.41 0.00
N PHE A 40 14.57 14.01 1.25
CA PHE A 40 14.75 12.65 1.78
C PHE A 40 13.53 12.22 2.59
N CYS A 41 12.36 12.39 1.98
CA CYS A 41 11.08 12.36 2.71
C CYS A 41 10.68 10.97 3.21
N GLY A 42 11.38 9.90 2.81
CA GLY A 42 11.00 8.54 3.10
C GLY A 42 9.55 8.30 2.69
N ARG A 43 8.75 7.72 3.59
CA ARG A 43 7.31 7.51 3.37
C ARG A 43 6.43 8.75 3.65
N GLY A 44 7.02 9.93 3.66
CA GLY A 44 6.29 11.18 3.47
C GLY A 44 5.75 11.84 4.74
N THR A 45 6.45 11.75 5.87
CA THR A 45 6.00 12.43 7.11
C THR A 45 5.98 13.96 6.94
N THR A 46 7.08 14.58 6.45
CA THR A 46 7.13 16.04 6.24
C THR A 46 6.12 16.51 5.20
N PRO A 47 6.02 15.90 4.00
CA PRO A 47 5.05 16.35 3.01
C PRO A 47 3.59 16.20 3.48
N LEU A 48 3.27 15.12 4.19
CA LEU A 48 1.93 14.92 4.75
C LEU A 48 1.60 15.98 5.81
N GLU A 49 2.50 16.24 6.77
CA GLU A 49 2.27 17.28 7.79
C GLU A 49 2.16 18.68 7.18
N ALA A 50 3.01 19.00 6.20
CA ALA A 50 2.94 20.29 5.49
C ALA A 50 1.58 20.45 4.82
N TYR A 51 1.12 19.41 4.12
CA TYR A 51 -0.18 19.39 3.47
C TYR A 51 -1.35 19.54 4.46
N LEU A 52 -1.35 18.79 5.56
CA LEU A 52 -2.38 18.88 6.60
C LEU A 52 -2.43 20.26 7.26
N LEU A 53 -1.27 20.91 7.39
CA LEU A 53 -1.16 22.27 7.90
C LEU A 53 -1.49 23.36 6.85
N GLY A 54 -1.90 22.99 5.64
CA GLY A 54 -2.27 23.93 4.58
C GLY A 54 -1.07 24.60 3.90
N ARG A 55 0.08 23.92 3.83
CA ARG A 55 1.25 24.30 3.03
C ARG A 55 1.29 23.49 1.74
N ASN A 56 1.98 24.03 0.74
CA ASN A 56 2.41 23.26 -0.42
C ASN A 56 3.58 22.36 -0.01
N ALA A 57 3.67 21.17 -0.59
CA ALA A 57 4.71 20.21 -0.22
C ALA A 57 5.34 19.55 -1.44
N ILE A 58 6.67 19.48 -1.45
CA ILE A 58 7.44 18.66 -2.40
C ILE A 58 8.30 17.68 -1.59
N GLY A 59 8.15 16.40 -1.89
CA GLY A 59 8.95 15.32 -1.31
C GLY A 59 9.70 14.55 -2.38
N SER A 60 10.95 14.21 -2.11
CA SER A 60 11.75 13.29 -2.93
C SER A 60 12.35 12.19 -2.06
N ASP A 61 12.55 11.01 -2.64
CA ASP A 61 13.29 9.91 -2.04
C ASP A 61 13.83 9.00 -3.15
N LEU A 62 14.98 8.36 -2.92
CA LEU A 62 15.57 7.42 -3.88
C LEU A 62 14.77 6.12 -3.97
N ASN A 63 14.11 5.70 -2.88
CA ASN A 63 13.40 4.45 -2.83
C ASN A 63 12.00 4.57 -3.49
N PRO A 64 11.72 3.83 -4.58
CA PRO A 64 10.41 3.89 -5.25
C PRO A 64 9.23 3.48 -4.37
N LEU A 65 9.47 2.62 -3.36
CA LEU A 65 8.45 2.27 -2.36
C LEU A 65 8.07 3.50 -1.53
N ALA A 66 9.07 4.22 -1.04
CA ALA A 66 8.91 5.40 -0.22
C ALA A 66 8.09 6.47 -0.96
N VAL A 67 8.46 6.76 -2.21
CA VAL A 67 7.74 7.71 -3.07
C VAL A 67 6.26 7.30 -3.28
N ARG A 68 5.98 6.02 -3.54
CA ARG A 68 4.59 5.53 -3.73
C ARG A 68 3.76 5.61 -2.45
N LEU A 69 4.36 5.32 -1.29
CA LEU A 69 3.69 5.48 0.00
C LEU A 69 3.40 6.95 0.29
N SER A 70 4.35 7.85 0.04
CA SER A 70 4.17 9.30 0.20
C SER A 70 3.04 9.83 -0.67
N ARG A 71 3.02 9.45 -1.96
CA ARG A 71 1.93 9.81 -2.88
C ARG A 71 0.59 9.28 -2.40
N GLY A 72 0.50 8.01 -2.01
CA GLY A 72 -0.75 7.44 -1.54
C GLY A 72 -1.33 8.14 -0.31
N LYS A 73 -0.48 8.60 0.62
CA LYS A 73 -0.92 9.39 1.77
C LYS A 73 -1.46 10.77 1.37
N LEU A 74 -0.80 11.46 0.44
CA LEU A 74 -1.25 12.78 -0.03
C LEU A 74 -2.54 12.70 -0.86
N ASN A 75 -2.80 11.54 -1.47
CA ASN A 75 -3.99 11.22 -2.25
C ASN A 75 -5.06 10.43 -1.45
N ALA A 76 -4.91 10.31 -0.13
CA ALA A 76 -5.91 9.67 0.69
C ALA A 76 -7.24 10.46 0.64
N PRO A 77 -8.39 9.77 0.68
CA PRO A 77 -9.69 10.44 0.76
C PRO A 77 -9.75 11.30 2.02
N LYS A 78 -10.34 12.49 1.91
CA LYS A 78 -10.43 13.46 3.01
C LYS A 78 -11.80 13.50 3.67
N ASP A 79 -12.80 13.04 2.95
CA ASP A 79 -14.22 13.14 3.26
C ASP A 79 -14.95 11.91 2.73
N ILE A 80 -16.25 11.87 2.99
CA ILE A 80 -17.15 10.80 2.58
C ILE A 80 -17.18 10.67 1.05
N ASP A 81 -17.21 11.79 0.31
CA ASP A 81 -17.24 11.77 -1.16
C ASP A 81 -15.96 11.16 -1.75
N GLY A 82 -14.80 11.50 -1.18
CA GLY A 82 -13.52 10.87 -1.50
C GLY A 82 -13.56 9.37 -1.25
N MET A 83 -14.16 8.93 -0.14
CA MET A 83 -14.31 7.51 0.17
C MET A 83 -15.27 6.79 -0.79
N VAL A 84 -16.38 7.43 -1.18
CA VAL A 84 -17.30 6.91 -2.19
C VAL A 84 -16.56 6.69 -3.52
N ASN A 85 -15.70 7.62 -3.92
CA ASN A 85 -14.86 7.47 -5.11
C ASN A 85 -13.88 6.30 -4.98
N VAL A 86 -13.29 6.08 -3.81
CA VAL A 86 -12.44 4.92 -3.51
C VAL A 86 -13.24 3.62 -3.67
N MET A 87 -14.41 3.52 -3.05
CA MET A 87 -15.25 2.32 -3.10
C MET A 87 -15.73 2.02 -4.52
N LYS A 88 -16.16 3.04 -5.26
CA LYS A 88 -16.53 2.93 -6.67
C LYS A 88 -15.35 2.43 -7.50
N ARG A 89 -14.16 2.98 -7.29
CA ARG A 89 -12.95 2.58 -8.01
C ARG A 89 -12.59 1.13 -7.73
N VAL A 90 -12.68 0.66 -6.48
CA VAL A 90 -12.44 -0.75 -6.13
C VAL A 90 -13.46 -1.66 -6.79
N GLN A 91 -14.74 -1.27 -6.84
CA GLN A 91 -15.78 -2.04 -7.52
C GLN A 91 -15.51 -2.15 -9.03
N GLU A 92 -15.18 -1.04 -9.69
CA GLU A 92 -14.83 -1.03 -11.12
C GLU A 92 -13.65 -1.96 -11.43
N LEU A 93 -12.65 -2.00 -10.55
CA LEU A 93 -11.49 -2.89 -10.69
C LEU A 93 -11.90 -4.36 -10.50
N GLU A 94 -12.75 -4.68 -9.53
CA GLU A 94 -13.23 -6.04 -9.28
C GLU A 94 -14.09 -6.57 -10.45
N ASP A 95 -14.96 -5.73 -11.01
CA ASP A 95 -15.78 -6.08 -12.17
C ASP A 95 -14.91 -6.37 -13.40
N LYS A 96 -13.93 -5.49 -13.67
CA LYS A 96 -12.94 -5.70 -14.75
C LYS A 96 -12.10 -6.96 -14.53
N PHE A 97 -11.71 -7.24 -13.29
CA PHE A 97 -10.98 -8.46 -12.97
C PHE A 97 -11.82 -9.70 -13.26
N THR A 98 -13.11 -9.68 -12.93
CA THR A 98 -14.03 -10.79 -13.18
C THR A 98 -14.06 -11.14 -14.67
N LEU A 99 -14.12 -10.15 -15.54
CA LEU A 99 -14.06 -10.34 -17.01
C LEU A 99 -12.72 -10.89 -17.49
N LYS A 100 -11.61 -10.49 -16.84
CA LYS A 100 -10.25 -10.91 -17.21
C LYS A 100 -9.73 -12.11 -16.40
N LYS A 101 -10.55 -12.73 -15.54
CA LYS A 101 -10.11 -13.74 -14.55
C LYS A 101 -9.36 -14.90 -15.20
N THR A 102 -9.85 -15.41 -16.33
CA THR A 102 -9.21 -16.52 -17.06
C THR A 102 -7.80 -16.16 -17.54
N GLN A 103 -7.57 -14.92 -17.98
CA GLN A 103 -6.25 -14.44 -18.40
C GLN A 103 -5.28 -14.44 -17.22
N TYR A 104 -5.65 -13.80 -16.11
CA TYR A 104 -4.78 -13.71 -14.93
C TYR A 104 -4.59 -15.04 -14.22
N SER A 105 -5.55 -15.97 -14.29
CA SER A 105 -5.36 -17.36 -13.85
C SER A 105 -4.27 -18.09 -14.64
N LYS A 106 -4.17 -17.86 -15.96
CA LYS A 106 -3.08 -18.43 -16.78
C LYS A 106 -1.74 -17.79 -16.42
N GLU A 107 -1.72 -16.47 -16.25
CA GLU A 107 -0.51 -15.71 -15.90
C GLU A 107 0.03 -16.07 -14.52
N ALA A 108 -0.81 -16.11 -13.49
CA ALA A 108 -0.45 -16.50 -12.14
C ALA A 108 0.12 -17.93 -12.09
N LYS A 109 -0.45 -18.88 -12.85
CA LYS A 109 0.11 -20.23 -13.01
C LYS A 109 1.50 -20.19 -13.63
N ARG A 110 1.71 -19.38 -14.68
CA ARG A 110 3.02 -19.20 -15.34
C ARG A 110 4.06 -18.64 -14.37
N ILE A 111 3.71 -17.59 -13.63
CA ILE A 111 4.60 -16.96 -12.66
C ILE A 111 4.95 -17.94 -11.54
N ARG A 112 3.97 -18.62 -10.93
CA ARG A 112 4.26 -19.62 -9.88
C ARG A 112 5.19 -20.74 -10.36
N ARG A 113 4.94 -21.31 -11.55
CA ARG A 113 5.82 -22.33 -12.14
C ARG A 113 7.24 -21.81 -12.38
N ARG A 114 7.39 -20.56 -12.80
CA ARG A 114 8.71 -19.92 -12.96
C ARG A 114 9.37 -19.69 -11.61
N SER A 115 8.63 -19.16 -10.64
CA SER A 115 9.08 -18.92 -9.27
C SER A 115 9.50 -20.21 -8.56
N GLU A 116 8.95 -21.35 -8.97
CA GLU A 116 9.34 -22.66 -8.47
C GLU A 116 10.73 -23.10 -8.98
N LYS A 117 11.08 -22.73 -10.21
CA LYS A 117 12.36 -23.06 -10.87
C LYS A 117 13.46 -22.04 -10.62
N SER A 118 13.09 -20.75 -10.48
CA SER A 118 13.98 -19.65 -10.15
C SER A 118 13.33 -18.84 -9.04
N PRO A 119 13.88 -18.86 -7.82
CA PRO A 119 13.30 -18.23 -6.65
C PRO A 119 12.85 -16.78 -6.93
N SER A 120 11.54 -16.51 -6.92
CA SER A 120 11.00 -15.15 -7.04
C SER A 120 9.78 -14.91 -6.14
N VAL A 121 9.37 -13.65 -6.00
CA VAL A 121 8.33 -13.20 -5.05
C VAL A 121 6.98 -13.90 -5.25
N GLY A 122 6.69 -14.48 -6.42
CA GLY A 122 5.45 -15.21 -6.68
C GLY A 122 5.20 -16.43 -5.77
N VAL A 123 6.23 -16.97 -5.11
CA VAL A 123 6.09 -18.15 -4.21
C VAL A 123 5.37 -17.82 -2.90
N VAL A 124 5.34 -16.56 -2.46
CA VAL A 124 4.74 -16.21 -1.15
C VAL A 124 3.22 -16.01 -1.19
N PHE A 125 2.63 -15.92 -2.38
CA PHE A 125 1.20 -15.63 -2.55
C PHE A 125 0.39 -16.88 -2.93
N GLY A 126 -0.81 -16.99 -2.37
CA GLY A 126 -1.80 -17.95 -2.83
C GLY A 126 -2.22 -17.68 -4.28
N LYS A 127 -2.67 -18.71 -4.99
CA LYS A 127 -3.03 -18.61 -6.42
C LYS A 127 -4.03 -17.48 -6.68
N ASN A 128 -5.15 -17.47 -5.95
CA ASN A 128 -6.21 -16.49 -6.13
C ASN A 128 -5.77 -15.06 -5.77
N VAL A 129 -4.90 -14.90 -4.78
CA VAL A 129 -4.33 -13.60 -4.41
C VAL A 129 -3.39 -13.10 -5.51
N LEU A 130 -2.51 -13.96 -6.01
CA LEU A 130 -1.58 -13.60 -7.09
C LEU A 130 -2.32 -13.19 -8.38
N GLU A 131 -3.41 -13.86 -8.72
CA GLU A 131 -4.27 -13.48 -9.86
C GLU A 131 -4.77 -12.04 -9.74
N GLN A 132 -5.28 -11.67 -8.56
CA GLN A 132 -5.80 -10.33 -8.29
C GLN A 132 -4.70 -9.28 -8.24
N LEU A 133 -3.55 -9.58 -7.61
CA LEU A 133 -2.41 -8.67 -7.51
C LEU A 133 -1.78 -8.36 -8.86
N LEU A 134 -1.67 -9.35 -9.76
CA LEU A 134 -1.16 -9.13 -11.12
C LEU A 134 -2.07 -8.21 -11.92
N PHE A 135 -3.38 -8.40 -11.80
CA PHE A 135 -4.37 -7.52 -12.42
C PHE A 135 -4.26 -6.09 -11.87
N LEU A 136 -4.28 -5.95 -10.55
CA LEU A 136 -4.20 -4.64 -9.89
C LEU A 136 -2.88 -3.92 -10.22
N GLN A 137 -1.75 -4.65 -10.24
CA GLN A 137 -0.46 -4.10 -10.64
C GLN A 137 -0.53 -3.50 -12.05
N ASN A 138 -1.08 -4.25 -13.01
CA ASN A 138 -1.16 -3.79 -14.40
C ASN A 138 -2.08 -2.57 -14.56
N GLU A 139 -3.26 -2.60 -13.97
CA GLU A 139 -4.24 -1.51 -14.12
C GLU A 139 -3.80 -0.26 -13.35
N LEU A 140 -3.37 -0.40 -12.09
CA LEU A 140 -3.06 0.75 -11.22
C LEU A 140 -1.77 1.44 -11.62
N ILE A 141 -0.69 0.72 -11.96
CA ILE A 141 0.56 1.37 -12.43
C ILE A 141 0.30 2.17 -13.71
N SER A 142 -0.56 1.67 -14.60
CA SER A 142 -0.90 2.34 -15.86
C SER A 142 -1.80 3.58 -15.69
N SER A 143 -2.48 3.69 -14.54
CA SER A 143 -3.46 4.75 -14.27
C SER A 143 -3.14 5.63 -13.05
N GLU A 144 -2.03 5.39 -12.34
CA GLU A 144 -1.66 6.11 -11.10
C GLU A 144 -1.55 7.63 -11.27
N THR A 145 -1.26 8.13 -12.47
CA THR A 145 -1.20 9.57 -12.78
C THR A 145 -2.49 10.13 -13.38
N LYS A 146 -3.45 9.26 -13.74
CA LYS A 146 -4.70 9.62 -14.43
C LYS A 146 -5.91 9.59 -13.50
N ASN A 147 -5.89 8.71 -12.50
CA ASN A 147 -6.96 8.59 -11.52
C ASN A 147 -6.44 9.02 -10.13
N PRO A 148 -7.04 10.03 -9.49
CA PRO A 148 -6.52 10.58 -8.23
C PRO A 148 -6.59 9.63 -7.03
N VAL A 149 -7.40 8.58 -7.11
CA VAL A 149 -7.58 7.56 -6.05
C VAL A 149 -6.52 6.46 -6.11
N ASP A 150 -6.01 6.17 -7.30
CA ASP A 150 -5.15 4.99 -7.51
C ASP A 150 -3.85 5.03 -6.70
N PRO A 151 -3.16 6.18 -6.49
CA PRO A 151 -2.01 6.25 -5.59
C PRO A 151 -2.34 5.78 -4.16
N PHE A 152 -3.52 6.12 -3.63
CA PHE A 152 -3.96 5.69 -2.32
C PHE A 152 -4.18 4.17 -2.27
N LEU A 153 -4.87 3.61 -3.27
CA LEU A 153 -5.05 2.15 -3.38
C LEU A 153 -3.72 1.40 -3.50
N ILE A 154 -2.77 1.93 -4.28
CA ILE A 154 -1.41 1.38 -4.37
C ILE A 154 -0.76 1.35 -2.99
N SER A 155 -0.88 2.41 -2.19
CA SER A 155 -0.29 2.42 -0.85
C SER A 155 -0.91 1.39 0.11
N ILE A 156 -2.22 1.13 0.00
CA ILE A 156 -2.90 0.08 0.77
C ILE A 156 -2.40 -1.31 0.32
N ILE A 157 -2.27 -1.53 -0.99
CA ILE A 157 -1.72 -2.79 -1.53
C ILE A 157 -0.31 -3.01 -0.99
N LEU A 158 0.57 -2.01 -1.11
CA LEU A 158 1.95 -2.07 -0.63
C LEU A 158 2.04 -2.31 0.87
N HIS A 159 1.17 -1.67 1.65
CA HIS A 159 1.05 -1.91 3.10
C HIS A 159 0.64 -3.36 3.41
N SER A 160 -0.19 -3.98 2.56
CA SER A 160 -0.82 -5.28 2.81
C SER A 160 -0.06 -6.45 2.21
N MET A 161 1.13 -6.22 1.63
CA MET A 161 1.91 -7.27 0.96
C MET A 161 2.35 -8.39 1.91
N HIS A 162 2.75 -8.06 3.15
CA HIS A 162 3.28 -9.01 4.11
C HIS A 162 2.98 -8.66 5.56
N GLY A 163 2.56 -9.66 6.35
CA GLY A 163 2.27 -9.55 7.77
C GLY A 163 1.60 -10.82 8.32
N SER A 164 1.16 -10.78 9.58
CA SER A 164 0.70 -11.96 10.32
C SER A 164 -0.81 -12.12 10.45
N SER A 165 -1.61 -11.12 10.02
CA SER A 165 -3.08 -11.16 10.08
C SER A 165 -3.73 -11.53 8.75
N ASP A 166 -5.03 -11.80 8.78
CA ASP A 166 -5.82 -12.11 7.59
C ASP A 166 -5.95 -10.98 6.57
N SER A 167 -5.56 -9.76 6.98
CA SER A 167 -5.55 -8.57 6.15
C SER A 167 -4.30 -8.45 5.25
N TYR A 168 -3.37 -9.42 5.33
CA TYR A 168 -2.16 -9.48 4.50
C TYR A 168 -2.24 -10.55 3.41
N PHE A 169 -1.53 -10.32 2.31
CA PHE A 169 -1.65 -11.12 1.09
C PHE A 169 -0.77 -12.37 1.07
N SER A 170 0.41 -12.32 1.69
CA SER A 170 1.38 -13.42 1.68
C SER A 170 1.14 -14.43 2.80
N VAL A 171 1.79 -15.59 2.69
CA VAL A 171 1.98 -16.48 3.85
C VAL A 171 2.69 -15.75 5.01
N PRO A 172 2.30 -16.00 6.27
CA PRO A 172 2.96 -15.39 7.43
C PRO A 172 4.37 -15.97 7.57
N MET A 173 5.36 -15.11 7.75
CA MET A 173 6.76 -15.49 7.91
C MET A 173 7.26 -15.04 9.30
N PRO A 174 8.26 -15.73 9.88
CA PRO A 174 8.77 -15.41 11.21
C PRO A 174 9.56 -14.09 11.19
N ASN A 175 10.11 -13.73 10.03
CA ASN A 175 10.89 -12.53 9.79
C ASN A 175 10.13 -11.59 8.86
N THR A 176 10.28 -10.29 9.10
CA THR A 176 9.69 -9.22 8.27
C THR A 176 10.50 -8.90 7.01
N PHE A 177 11.66 -9.54 6.83
CA PHE A 177 12.52 -9.40 5.65
C PHE A 177 12.38 -10.59 4.68
N SER A 178 12.60 -10.32 3.40
CA SER A 178 12.49 -11.31 2.34
C SER A 178 13.56 -12.39 2.47
N MET A 179 13.15 -13.59 2.84
CA MET A 179 14.00 -14.78 2.84
C MET A 179 14.14 -15.36 1.43
N SER A 180 15.14 -16.23 1.23
CA SER A 180 15.28 -16.94 -0.04
C SER A 180 14.01 -17.76 -0.33
N PRO A 181 13.52 -17.83 -1.57
CA PRO A 181 12.31 -18.61 -1.85
C PRO A 181 12.46 -20.11 -1.61
N LYS A 182 13.69 -20.65 -1.54
CA LYS A 182 13.94 -22.01 -1.03
C LYS A 182 13.57 -22.10 0.46
N TYR A 183 14.09 -21.19 1.28
CA TYR A 183 13.75 -21.11 2.70
C TYR A 183 12.24 -20.97 2.91
N ILE A 184 11.57 -20.08 2.15
CA ILE A 184 10.12 -19.88 2.25
C ILE A 184 9.37 -21.20 2.01
N LYS A 185 9.73 -21.96 0.97
CA LYS A 185 9.08 -23.25 0.67
C LYS A 185 9.28 -24.27 1.78
N GLU A 186 10.51 -24.39 2.28
CA GLU A 186 10.85 -25.31 3.35
C GLU A 186 10.10 -24.93 4.63
N TYR A 187 10.07 -23.65 4.98
CA TYR A 187 9.32 -23.15 6.13
C TYR A 187 7.82 -23.40 6.01
N VAL A 188 7.20 -23.08 4.86
CA VAL A 188 5.78 -23.36 4.61
C VAL A 188 5.47 -24.86 4.76
N LYS A 189 6.37 -25.73 4.28
CA LYS A 189 6.22 -27.19 4.40
C LYS A 189 6.37 -27.66 5.85
N ASN A 190 7.41 -27.22 6.54
CA ASN A 190 7.75 -27.67 7.89
C ASN A 190 6.71 -27.23 8.92
N GLU A 191 6.21 -26.00 8.80
CA GLU A 191 5.20 -25.42 9.68
C GLU A 191 3.75 -25.75 9.26
N GLY A 192 3.56 -26.52 8.17
CA GLY A 192 2.24 -26.88 7.68
C GLY A 192 1.37 -25.68 7.26
N LEU A 193 2.00 -24.57 6.86
CA LEU A 193 1.29 -23.34 6.52
C LEU A 193 0.48 -23.48 5.24
N LYS A 194 -0.72 -22.91 5.25
CA LYS A 194 -1.57 -22.83 4.06
C LYS A 194 -1.42 -21.47 3.42
N TYR A 195 -1.29 -21.48 2.09
CA TYR A 195 -1.35 -20.25 1.31
C TYR A 195 -2.71 -19.59 1.49
N PRO A 196 -2.77 -18.29 1.86
CA PRO A 196 -4.03 -17.62 2.09
C PRO A 196 -4.81 -17.51 0.77
N SER A 197 -6.10 -17.84 0.83
CA SER A 197 -7.08 -17.48 -0.19
C SER A 197 -7.83 -16.25 0.33
N ARG A 198 -7.77 -15.14 -0.40
CA ARG A 198 -8.29 -13.85 0.04
C ARG A 198 -8.90 -13.11 -1.15
N ASN A 199 -10.03 -12.43 -0.91
CA ASN A 199 -10.51 -11.40 -1.82
C ASN A 199 -9.70 -10.12 -1.56
N VAL A 200 -8.76 -9.81 -2.46
CA VAL A 200 -7.91 -8.62 -2.35
C VAL A 200 -8.76 -7.37 -2.42
N PHE A 201 -9.79 -7.32 -3.27
CA PHE A 201 -10.71 -6.18 -3.37
C PHE A 201 -11.49 -5.95 -2.06
N ALA A 202 -11.92 -7.01 -1.37
CA ALA A 202 -12.54 -6.89 -0.05
C ALA A 202 -11.58 -6.28 0.98
N ILE A 203 -10.33 -6.77 1.04
CA ILE A 203 -9.29 -6.21 1.92
C ILE A 203 -9.01 -4.74 1.60
N LEU A 204 -9.03 -4.34 0.32
CA LEU A 204 -8.87 -2.93 -0.07
C LEU A 204 -10.00 -2.06 0.48
N ARG A 205 -11.26 -2.51 0.38
CA ARG A 205 -12.40 -1.79 0.96
C ARG A 205 -12.27 -1.65 2.48
N GLU A 206 -11.98 -2.75 3.17
CA GLU A 206 -11.82 -2.77 4.63
C GLU A 206 -10.71 -1.83 5.09
N LYS A 207 -9.52 -1.91 4.50
CA LYS A 207 -8.39 -1.06 4.88
C LYS A 207 -8.58 0.41 4.49
N ALA A 208 -9.25 0.69 3.37
CA ALA A 208 -9.61 2.05 3.01
C ALA A 208 -10.57 2.66 4.03
N ALA A 209 -11.60 1.92 4.46
CA ALA A 209 -12.54 2.38 5.48
C ALA A 209 -11.84 2.68 6.81
N VAL A 210 -10.95 1.79 7.28
CA VAL A 210 -10.18 2.00 8.52
C VAL A 210 -9.28 3.24 8.44
N ALA A 211 -8.78 3.58 7.25
CA ALA A 211 -7.96 4.77 7.06
C ALA A 211 -8.75 6.09 7.19
N LEU A 212 -10.07 6.09 6.97
CA LEU A 212 -10.93 7.29 6.98
C LEU A 212 -11.82 7.44 8.22
N TYR A 213 -12.37 6.36 8.79
CA TYR A 213 -13.15 6.35 10.06
C TYR A 213 -12.31 6.67 11.32
N SER A 214 -11.26 7.44 11.11
CA SER A 214 -10.22 7.76 12.05
C SER A 214 -9.64 9.16 11.77
N ALA A 215 -10.27 9.89 10.84
CA ALA A 215 -9.97 11.26 10.44
C ALA A 215 -11.06 12.26 10.89
N GLU A 216 -12.12 11.78 11.58
CA GLU A 216 -13.25 12.58 12.07
C GLU A 216 -13.33 12.69 13.61
N GLU A 217 -12.23 12.44 14.34
CA GLU A 217 -12.13 12.75 15.79
C GLU A 217 -11.06 13.81 16.07
#